data_AF-A0A9E4WDN9-F1
#
_entry.id   AF-A0A9E4WDN9-F1
#
_cell.length_a   1.000
_cell.length_b   1.000
_cell.length_c   1.000
_cell.angle_alpha   90.00
_cell.angle_beta   90.00
_cell.angle_gamma   90.00
#
_symmetry.space_group_name_H-M   'P 1'
#
loop_
_entity.id
_entity.type
_entity.pdbx_description
1 polymer ?
#
loop_
_entity_poly.entity_id
_entity_poly.type
_entity_poly.pdbx_seq_one_letter_code
_entity_poly.pdbx_strand_id
1 'polypeptide(L)'
;MAGRLRTIAIVIGVLGIMVASMLYLKGPTPHIEIKGEVLWTIGPLDVTNTLFTAWVVVFVLCVGAFLSTRKLSMIPGRWQSVLEGLVEAIFDLVVSTAGERHAKRFFPVIATLFIFIVAANWFALFPFFNAVGKFEPIGIEEEEFFEDAVLFEEGPGGTFLVFPSATELEFEIDEAACAGGEGEAHETCLEELRVAALQHGLDEEEVALGEVGNVGILAPYFRSVHTDLMSPLSLAIVSTIFVEFWGITALGFIAYGSKFINVKSL
;
A
#
# COMPACT_ATOMS: atom_id res chain seq x y z
N MET A 1 9.97 29.63 25.66
CA MET A 1 10.09 29.92 24.22
C MET A 1 10.93 28.87 23.47
N ALA A 2 12.10 28.47 23.99
CA ALA A 2 13.02 27.53 23.33
C ALA A 2 12.39 26.18 22.89
N GLY A 3 11.52 25.58 23.70
CA GLY A 3 10.86 24.32 23.34
C GLY A 3 9.91 24.43 22.14
N ARG A 4 9.20 25.56 22.01
CA ARG A 4 8.27 25.80 20.87
C ARG A 4 9.04 26.05 19.57
N LEU A 5 10.16 26.77 19.64
CA LEU A 5 11.03 27.00 18.48
C LEU A 5 11.66 25.70 17.99
N ARG A 6 12.06 24.81 18.92
CA ARG A 6 12.59 23.48 18.59
C ARG A 6 11.54 22.60 17.90
N THR A 7 10.31 22.57 18.41
CA THR A 7 9.23 21.80 17.76
C THR A 7 8.88 22.34 16.38
N ILE A 8 8.79 23.66 16.21
CA ILE A 8 8.51 24.28 14.91
C ILE A 8 9.65 23.99 13.92
N ALA A 9 10.91 24.08 14.34
CA ALA A 9 12.06 23.76 13.51
C ALA A 9 12.07 22.28 13.09
N ILE A 10 11.72 21.36 13.99
CA ILE A 10 11.59 19.93 13.66
C ILE A 10 10.48 19.70 12.64
N VAL A 11 9.31 20.29 12.85
CA VAL A 11 8.16 20.12 11.93
C VAL A 11 8.48 20.69 10.55
N ILE A 12 9.07 21.88 10.47
CA ILE A 12 9.49 22.49 9.20
C ILE A 12 10.60 21.68 8.55
N GLY A 13 11.54 21.14 9.34
CA GLY A 13 12.58 20.24 8.84
C GLY A 13 12.01 18.96 8.25
N VAL A 14 11.07 18.31 8.95
CA VAL A 14 10.39 17.09 8.46
C VAL A 14 9.55 17.37 7.21
N LEU A 15 8.79 18.46 7.19
CA LEU A 15 8.04 18.90 6.00
C LEU A 15 8.96 19.25 4.83
N GLY A 16 10.07 19.94 5.11
CA GLY A 16 11.09 20.27 4.11
C GLY A 16 11.74 19.02 3.52
N ILE A 17 12.07 18.04 4.37
CA ILE A 17 12.57 16.73 3.93
C ILE A 17 11.49 16.01 3.13
N MET A 18 10.24 15.98 3.58
CA MET A 18 9.15 15.31 2.86
C MET A 18 8.91 15.91 1.47
N VAL A 19 8.92 17.24 1.36
CA VAL A 19 8.78 17.96 0.08
C VAL A 19 10.02 17.77 -0.79
N ALA A 20 11.23 17.89 -0.23
CA ALA A 20 12.46 17.62 -0.97
C ALA A 20 12.49 16.18 -1.47
N SER A 21 12.22 15.21 -0.61
CA SER A 21 12.06 13.82 -0.97
C SER A 21 10.98 13.61 -2.03
N MET A 22 9.85 14.33 -2.00
CA MET A 22 8.83 14.25 -3.08
C MET A 22 9.31 14.82 -4.42
N LEU A 23 10.22 15.79 -4.39
CA LEU A 23 10.80 16.38 -5.60
C LEU A 23 12.01 15.59 -6.12
N TYR A 24 12.73 14.88 -5.24
CA TYR A 24 14.00 14.21 -5.53
C TYR A 24 13.94 12.68 -5.48
N LEU A 25 12.95 12.06 -4.86
CA LEU A 25 12.71 10.60 -4.90
C LEU A 25 11.43 10.39 -5.70
N LYS A 26 11.59 10.15 -7.00
CA LYS A 26 10.54 9.58 -7.84
C LYS A 26 10.99 8.17 -8.16
N GLY A 27 10.39 7.18 -7.50
CA GLY A 27 10.50 5.80 -7.94
C GLY A 27 9.60 5.57 -9.16
N PRO A 28 9.85 4.49 -9.92
CA PRO A 28 8.99 4.09 -11.02
C PRO A 28 7.55 3.92 -10.55
N THR A 29 6.60 4.28 -11.41
CA THR A 29 5.18 4.09 -11.11
C THR A 29 4.89 2.60 -11.02
N PRO A 30 4.25 2.10 -9.94
CA PRO A 30 3.96 0.69 -9.83
C PRO A 30 2.95 0.30 -10.91
N HIS A 31 3.32 -0.68 -11.72
CA HIS A 31 2.41 -1.39 -12.61
C HIS A 31 1.32 -2.08 -11.77
N ILE A 32 0.10 -2.14 -12.31
CA ILE A 32 -1.07 -2.65 -11.58
C ILE A 32 -1.02 -4.18 -11.58
N GLU A 33 -0.23 -4.77 -10.68
CA GLU A 33 -0.26 -6.21 -10.46
C GLU A 33 -1.39 -6.59 -9.51
N ILE A 34 -2.15 -7.63 -9.85
CA ILE A 34 -3.32 -8.05 -9.07
C ILE A 34 -2.92 -8.70 -7.73
N LYS A 35 -1.71 -9.25 -7.63
CA LYS A 35 -1.20 -9.94 -6.44
C LYS A 35 0.02 -9.21 -5.89
N GLY A 36 0.06 -8.95 -4.59
CA GLY A 36 1.24 -8.36 -3.96
C GLY A 36 2.44 -9.32 -3.99
N GLU A 37 3.61 -8.79 -4.27
CA GLU A 37 4.88 -9.53 -4.23
C GLU A 37 5.14 -10.08 -2.82
N VAL A 38 5.71 -11.29 -2.76
CA VAL A 38 6.05 -11.97 -1.51
C VAL A 38 7.45 -11.55 -1.08
N LEU A 39 7.54 -10.85 0.05
CA LEU A 39 8.84 -10.42 0.61
C LEU A 39 9.52 -11.57 1.35
N TRP A 40 8.76 -12.30 2.16
CA TRP A 40 9.27 -13.37 3.00
C TRP A 40 8.24 -14.48 3.15
N THR A 41 8.68 -15.74 3.13
CA THR A 41 7.83 -16.90 3.46
C THR A 41 8.19 -17.39 4.86
N ILE A 42 7.25 -17.28 5.80
CA ILE A 42 7.40 -17.74 7.18
C ILE A 42 6.59 -19.03 7.35
N GLY A 43 7.24 -20.18 7.12
CA GLY A 43 6.57 -21.47 7.13
C GLY A 43 5.53 -21.58 6.00
N PRO A 44 4.25 -21.83 6.28
CA PRO A 44 3.20 -21.89 5.25
C PRO A 44 2.59 -20.52 4.90
N LEU A 45 3.09 -19.42 5.47
CA LEU A 45 2.52 -18.09 5.29
C LEU A 45 3.46 -17.19 4.49
N ASP A 46 2.96 -16.70 3.35
CA ASP A 46 3.63 -15.70 2.55
C ASP A 46 3.31 -14.30 3.07
N VAL A 47 4.37 -13.54 3.40
CA VAL A 47 4.27 -12.15 3.84
C VAL A 47 4.47 -11.26 2.61
N THR A 48 3.38 -10.67 2.15
CA THR A 48 3.38 -9.74 1.01
C THR A 48 3.86 -8.34 1.43
N ASN A 49 4.35 -7.56 0.45
CA ASN A 49 4.71 -6.15 0.67
C ASN A 49 3.52 -5.29 1.16
N THR A 50 2.31 -5.58 0.71
CA THR A 50 1.06 -4.95 1.17
C THR A 50 0.74 -5.28 2.63
N LEU A 51 0.93 -6.53 3.05
CA LEU A 51 0.75 -6.96 4.44
C LEU A 51 1.79 -6.31 5.37
N PHE A 52 3.05 -6.28 4.93
CA PHE A 52 4.12 -5.61 5.66
C PHE A 52 3.82 -4.12 5.85
N THR A 53 3.38 -3.44 4.78
CA THR A 53 3.00 -2.02 4.85
C THR A 53 1.83 -1.80 5.81
N ALA A 54 0.82 -2.67 5.80
CA ALA A 54 -0.29 -2.60 6.74
C ALA A 54 0.18 -2.72 8.20
N TRP A 55 1.11 -3.62 8.51
CA TRP A 55 1.69 -3.75 9.85
C TRP A 55 2.48 -2.51 10.27
N VAL A 56 3.25 -1.92 9.36
CA VAL A 56 3.98 -0.68 9.62
C VAL A 56 3.01 0.46 9.94
N VAL A 57 1.94 0.61 9.15
CA VAL A 57 0.89 1.62 9.42
C VAL A 57 0.23 1.38 10.78
N VAL A 58 -0.15 0.14 11.11
CA VAL A 58 -0.72 -0.20 12.42
C VAL A 58 0.26 0.10 13.55
N PHE A 59 1.53 -0.25 13.40
CA PHE A 59 2.57 0.03 14.39
C PHE A 59 2.72 1.53 14.63
N VAL A 60 2.80 2.34 13.57
CA VAL A 60 2.88 3.80 13.65
C VAL A 60 1.65 4.39 14.34
N LEU A 61 0.44 3.90 14.02
CA LEU A 61 -0.80 4.32 14.67
C LEU A 61 -0.81 3.96 16.16
N CYS A 62 -0.42 2.74 16.52
CA CYS A 62 -0.35 2.30 17.92
C CYS A 62 0.65 3.12 18.72
N VAL A 63 1.84 3.36 18.18
CA VAL A 63 2.87 4.19 18.82
C VAL A 63 2.40 5.64 18.93
N GLY A 64 1.81 6.20 17.87
CA GLY A 64 1.25 7.55 17.86
C GLY A 64 0.16 7.73 18.91
N ALA A 65 -0.78 6.78 18.98
CA ALA A 65 -1.84 6.77 19.99
C ALA A 65 -1.29 6.63 21.41
N PHE A 66 -0.32 5.74 21.63
CA PHE A 66 0.32 5.56 22.94
C PHE A 66 1.07 6.82 23.39
N LEU A 67 1.87 7.42 22.51
CA LEU A 67 2.62 8.64 22.82
C LEU A 67 1.68 9.83 23.07
N SER A 68 0.58 9.93 22.32
CA SER A 68 -0.43 10.96 22.49
C SER A 68 -1.18 10.84 23.83
N THR A 69 -1.53 9.62 24.23
CA THR A 69 -2.31 9.36 25.45
C THR A 69 -1.48 9.30 26.73
N ARG A 70 -0.14 9.25 26.64
CA ARG A 70 0.73 9.07 27.82
C ARG A 70 0.74 10.26 28.80
N LYS A 71 0.39 11.47 28.34
CA LYS A 71 0.43 12.71 29.14
C LYS A 71 -0.80 13.60 28.88
N LEU A 72 -1.99 13.04 29.07
CA LEU A 72 -3.24 13.82 28.94
C LEU A 72 -3.36 14.85 30.06
N SER A 73 -3.62 16.10 29.68
CA SER A 73 -3.89 17.20 30.61
C SER A 73 -5.36 17.60 30.53
N MET A 74 -5.96 17.97 31.67
CA MET A 74 -7.37 18.40 31.75
C MET A 74 -7.64 19.66 30.92
N ILE A 75 -6.69 20.59 30.85
CA ILE A 75 -6.72 21.70 29.91
C ILE A 75 -5.90 21.25 28.69
N PRO A 76 -6.53 20.96 27.54
CA PRO A 76 -5.83 20.35 26.42
C PRO A 76 -4.79 21.30 25.84
N GLY A 77 -3.58 20.77 25.61
CA GLY A 77 -2.57 21.45 24.81
C GLY A 77 -2.93 21.44 23.32
N ARG A 78 -2.23 22.24 22.49
CA ARG A 78 -2.56 22.40 21.05
C ARG A 78 -2.70 21.07 20.29
N TRP A 79 -1.78 20.12 20.49
CA TRP A 79 -1.83 18.81 19.83
C TRP A 79 -2.96 17.92 20.36
N GLN A 80 -3.22 17.99 21.67
CA GLN A 80 -4.34 17.28 22.28
C GLN A 80 -5.67 17.83 21.73
N SER A 81 -5.82 19.15 21.57
CA SER A 81 -7.02 19.75 20.98
C SER A 81 -7.27 19.33 19.54
N VAL A 82 -6.24 19.22 18.70
CA VAL A 82 -6.39 18.75 17.31
C VAL A 82 -6.82 17.27 17.29
N LEU A 83 -6.21 16.43 18.12
CA LEU A 83 -6.53 15.01 18.17
C LEU A 83 -7.90 14.75 18.80
N GLU A 84 -8.25 15.45 19.87
CA GLU A 84 -9.59 15.39 20.47
C GLU A 84 -10.65 15.87 19.48
N GLY A 85 -10.40 16.97 18.76
CA GLY A 85 -11.32 17.45 17.73
C GLY A 85 -11.50 16.47 16.57
N LEU A 86 -10.45 15.77 16.15
CA LEU A 86 -10.55 14.70 15.14
C LEU A 86 -11.40 13.54 15.67
N VAL A 87 -11.13 13.08 16.89
CA VAL A 87 -11.85 11.98 17.54
C VAL A 87 -13.33 12.35 17.75
N GLU A 88 -13.61 13.59 18.15
CA GLU A 88 -14.96 14.14 18.31
C GLU A 88 -15.70 14.22 16.97
N ALA A 89 -15.05 14.69 15.90
CA ALA A 89 -15.64 14.70 14.55
C ALA A 89 -16.02 13.29 14.06
N ILE A 90 -15.16 12.29 14.32
CA ILE A 90 -15.48 10.89 14.02
C ILE A 90 -16.63 10.40 14.90
N PHE A 91 -16.66 10.79 16.18
CA PHE A 91 -17.72 10.39 17.11
C PHE A 91 -19.08 10.96 16.67
N ASP A 92 -19.13 12.22 16.30
CA ASP A 92 -20.34 12.89 15.82
C ASP A 92 -20.84 12.27 14.51
N LEU A 93 -19.93 11.89 13.60
CA LEU A 93 -20.29 11.13 12.42
C LEU A 93 -20.97 9.81 12.80
N VAL A 94 -20.40 9.06 13.74
CA VAL A 94 -20.99 7.80 14.23
C VAL A 94 -22.33 8.02 14.91
N VAL A 95 -22.49 9.08 15.70
CA VAL A 95 -23.77 9.46 16.32
C VAL A 95 -24.83 9.76 15.28
N SER A 96 -24.47 10.51 14.22
CA SER A 96 -25.40 10.87 13.14
C SER A 96 -25.90 9.66 12.35
N THR A 97 -25.07 8.62 12.22
CA THR A 97 -25.41 7.39 11.47
C THR A 97 -26.09 6.33 12.35
N ALA A 98 -25.56 6.04 13.53
CA ALA A 98 -26.01 4.92 14.37
C ALA A 98 -26.94 5.33 15.53
N GLY A 99 -27.12 6.62 15.75
CA GLY A 99 -27.91 7.18 16.84
C GLY A 99 -27.18 7.15 18.20
N GLU A 100 -27.54 8.07 19.09
CA GLU A 100 -26.87 8.30 20.38
C GLU A 100 -26.77 7.04 21.27
N ARG A 101 -27.80 6.17 21.22
CA ARG A 101 -27.86 4.97 22.06
C ARG A 101 -26.74 3.98 21.72
N HIS A 102 -26.44 3.81 20.44
CA HIS A 102 -25.52 2.77 19.97
C HIS A 102 -24.15 3.32 19.56
N ALA A 103 -24.03 4.64 19.36
CA ALA A 103 -22.81 5.29 18.92
C ALA A 103 -21.58 4.95 19.76
N LYS A 104 -21.66 5.07 21.09
CA LYS A 104 -20.54 4.73 22.01
C LYS A 104 -20.04 3.30 21.85
N ARG A 105 -20.92 2.41 21.41
CA ARG A 105 -20.65 0.99 21.30
C ARG A 105 -20.06 0.62 19.93
N PHE A 106 -20.46 1.30 18.86
CA PHE A 106 -19.89 1.14 17.52
C PHE A 106 -18.62 1.97 17.28
N PHE A 107 -18.49 3.07 18.02
CA PHE A 107 -17.45 4.06 17.83
C PHE A 107 -16.03 3.47 17.73
N PRO A 108 -15.58 2.57 18.64
CA PRO A 108 -14.20 2.08 18.59
C PRO A 108 -13.87 1.41 17.25
N VAL A 109 -14.79 0.62 16.70
CA VAL A 109 -14.55 -0.11 15.44
C VAL A 109 -14.59 0.82 14.24
N ILE A 110 -15.61 1.67 14.15
CA ILE A 110 -15.71 2.63 13.05
C ILE A 110 -14.52 3.59 13.07
N ALA A 111 -14.14 4.09 14.25
CA ALA A 111 -12.99 4.97 14.41
C ALA A 111 -11.68 4.27 14.00
N THR A 112 -11.45 3.02 14.42
CA THR A 112 -10.24 2.29 14.03
C THR A 112 -10.18 2.03 12.53
N LEU A 113 -11.29 1.65 11.89
CA LEU A 113 -11.35 1.44 10.45
C LEU A 113 -11.08 2.74 9.70
N PHE A 114 -11.73 3.84 10.12
CA PHE A 114 -11.57 5.14 9.49
C PHE A 114 -10.14 5.68 9.63
N ILE A 115 -9.59 5.67 10.84
CA ILE A 115 -8.22 6.13 11.10
C ILE A 115 -7.22 5.28 10.34
N PHE A 116 -7.41 3.96 10.29
CA PHE A 116 -6.55 3.05 9.53
C PHE A 116 -6.59 3.36 8.04
N ILE A 117 -7.77 3.47 7.42
CA ILE A 117 -7.91 3.74 5.99
C ILE A 117 -7.27 5.09 5.62
N VAL A 118 -7.56 6.14 6.38
CA VAL A 118 -6.98 7.47 6.14
C VAL A 118 -5.46 7.43 6.27
N ALA A 119 -4.95 6.79 7.33
CA ALA A 119 -3.51 6.68 7.55
C ALA A 119 -2.82 5.83 6.47
N ALA A 120 -3.40 4.70 6.06
CA ALA A 120 -2.86 3.85 5.01
C ALA A 120 -2.81 4.59 3.66
N ASN A 121 -3.87 5.32 3.33
CA ASN A 121 -3.91 6.17 2.13
C ASN A 121 -2.84 7.26 2.18
N TRP A 122 -2.71 7.97 3.29
CA TRP A 122 -1.71 9.03 3.44
C TRP A 122 -0.28 8.49 3.48
N PHE A 123 -0.08 7.29 4.02
CA PHE A 123 1.23 6.65 4.05
C PHE A 123 1.72 6.32 2.63
N ALA A 124 0.82 5.97 1.72
CA ALA A 124 1.14 5.72 0.31
C ALA A 124 1.60 6.96 -0.47
N LEU A 125 1.33 8.18 0.04
CA LEU A 125 1.80 9.43 -0.57
C LEU A 125 3.24 9.77 -0.21
N PHE A 126 3.89 8.99 0.65
CA PHE A 126 5.27 9.29 1.03
C PHE A 126 6.24 9.03 -0.14
N PRO A 127 7.30 9.83 -0.26
CA PRO A 127 8.23 9.75 -1.39
C PRO A 127 9.13 8.51 -1.41
N PHE A 128 9.25 7.80 -0.30
CA PHE A 128 9.97 6.51 -0.25
C PHE A 128 9.10 5.34 -0.72
N PHE A 129 7.81 5.58 -0.95
CA PHE A 129 6.88 4.58 -1.42
C PHE A 129 7.23 4.21 -2.87
N ASN A 130 7.31 2.91 -3.20
CA ASN A 130 7.82 2.39 -4.48
C ASN A 130 9.29 2.71 -4.83
N ALA A 131 10.02 3.50 -4.04
CA ALA A 131 11.42 3.86 -4.31
C ALA A 131 12.45 2.96 -3.58
N VAL A 132 11.99 2.19 -2.59
CA VAL A 132 12.83 1.31 -1.76
C VAL A 132 12.33 -0.12 -1.90
N GLY A 133 13.18 -1.00 -2.42
CA GLY A 133 12.80 -2.38 -2.75
C GLY A 133 13.97 -3.33 -2.80
N LYS A 134 13.66 -4.59 -3.09
CA LYS A 134 14.62 -5.63 -3.40
C LYS A 134 14.85 -5.64 -4.91
N PHE A 135 16.10 -5.83 -5.31
CA PHE A 135 16.45 -6.03 -6.72
C PHE A 135 16.21 -7.49 -7.10
N GLU A 136 15.49 -7.71 -8.20
CA GLU A 136 15.35 -9.01 -8.84
C GLU A 136 15.92 -8.88 -10.26
N PRO A 137 17.09 -9.50 -10.54
CA PRO A 137 17.71 -9.42 -11.86
C PRO A 137 16.80 -10.11 -12.87
N ILE A 138 16.63 -9.49 -14.04
CA ILE A 138 15.91 -10.13 -15.14
C ILE A 138 16.83 -11.21 -15.71
N GLY A 139 16.55 -12.46 -15.36
CA GLY A 139 17.20 -13.61 -15.98
C GLY A 139 16.65 -13.77 -17.40
N ILE A 140 17.53 -13.74 -18.41
CA ILE A 140 17.17 -14.03 -19.81
C ILE A 140 16.66 -15.48 -19.98
N GLU A 141 16.74 -16.32 -18.93
CA GLU A 141 16.30 -17.72 -18.91
C GLU A 141 14.96 -17.97 -18.17
N GLU A 142 14.33 -16.96 -17.54
CA GLU A 142 13.05 -17.14 -16.84
C GLU A 142 11.88 -16.59 -17.67
N GLU A 143 10.83 -17.41 -17.83
CA GLU A 143 9.62 -17.21 -18.66
C GLU A 143 8.73 -16.01 -18.22
N GLU A 144 9.23 -15.10 -17.37
CA GLU A 144 8.49 -13.95 -16.85
C GLU A 144 8.95 -12.66 -17.56
N PHE A 145 8.13 -12.19 -18.50
CA PHE A 145 8.33 -10.90 -19.16
C PHE A 145 7.78 -9.76 -18.31
N PHE A 146 8.63 -8.77 -18.05
CA PHE A 146 8.27 -7.53 -17.38
C PHE A 146 8.19 -6.40 -18.42
N GLU A 147 7.06 -5.67 -18.44
CA GLU A 147 6.84 -4.52 -19.35
C GLU A 147 7.77 -3.33 -19.05
N ASP A 148 8.22 -3.22 -17.79
CA ASP A 148 9.08 -2.13 -17.31
C ASP A 148 10.34 -2.69 -16.62
N ALA A 149 11.51 -2.20 -17.00
CA ALA A 149 12.76 -2.45 -16.28
C ALA A 149 13.49 -1.14 -15.96
N VAL A 150 14.35 -1.18 -14.94
CA VAL A 150 15.11 -0.01 -14.52
C VAL A 150 16.60 -0.35 -14.49
N LEU A 151 17.43 0.53 -15.07
CA LEU A 151 18.89 0.42 -14.98
C LEU A 151 19.36 0.97 -13.62
N PHE A 152 20.12 0.17 -12.87
CA PHE A 152 20.62 0.55 -11.56
C PHE A 152 22.16 0.66 -11.51
N GLU A 153 22.65 1.75 -10.93
CA GLU A 153 24.07 1.89 -10.56
C GLU A 153 24.27 1.31 -9.14
N GLU A 154 25.26 0.41 -8.95
CA GLU A 154 25.51 -0.25 -7.66
C GLU A 154 25.71 0.76 -6.51
N GLY A 155 24.76 0.80 -5.58
CA GLY A 155 24.85 1.59 -4.35
C GLY A 155 25.75 0.93 -3.29
N PRO A 156 26.45 1.71 -2.44
CA PRO A 156 27.33 1.14 -1.42
C PRO A 156 26.53 0.35 -0.37
N GLY A 157 26.78 -0.96 -0.29
CA GLY A 157 26.27 -1.84 0.77
C GLY A 157 25.08 -2.73 0.41
N GLY A 158 24.81 -2.97 -0.88
CA GLY A 158 23.78 -3.92 -1.33
C GLY A 158 22.34 -3.50 -1.02
N THR A 159 22.15 -2.24 -0.57
CA THR A 159 20.84 -1.61 -0.44
C THR A 159 20.67 -0.70 -1.66
N PHE A 160 19.94 -1.19 -2.66
CA PHE A 160 19.74 -0.49 -3.90
C PHE A 160 18.52 0.42 -3.75
N LEU A 161 18.78 1.68 -3.37
CA LEU A 161 17.79 2.74 -3.46
C LEU A 161 17.67 3.14 -4.92
N VAL A 162 16.45 3.23 -5.44
CA VAL A 162 16.24 3.81 -6.78
C VAL A 162 16.47 5.30 -6.66
N PHE A 163 17.65 5.73 -7.07
CA PHE A 163 17.96 7.14 -7.19
C PHE A 163 17.17 7.72 -8.38
N PRO A 164 16.76 8.99 -8.34
CA PRO A 164 16.03 9.67 -9.43
C PRO A 164 16.81 9.78 -10.77
N SER A 165 18.00 9.19 -10.85
CA SER A 165 18.83 9.12 -12.05
C SER A 165 18.78 7.74 -12.72
N ALA A 166 17.99 6.81 -12.20
CA ALA A 166 17.77 5.52 -12.84
C ALA A 166 16.99 5.74 -14.16
N THR A 167 17.52 5.19 -15.25
CA THR A 167 16.86 5.23 -16.55
C THR A 167 15.77 4.16 -16.57
N GLU A 168 14.53 4.57 -16.75
CA GLU A 168 13.40 3.67 -16.99
C GLU A 168 13.47 3.21 -18.45
N LEU A 169 13.48 1.89 -18.66
CA LEU A 169 13.35 1.26 -19.97
C LEU A 169 11.92 0.76 -20.08
N GLU A 170 11.13 1.40 -20.93
CA GLU A 170 9.75 1.02 -21.25
C GLU A 170 9.79 0.17 -22.54
N PHE A 171 9.41 -1.10 -22.45
CA PHE A 171 9.45 -2.02 -23.59
C PHE A 171 8.09 -2.05 -24.29
N GLU A 172 7.91 -1.24 -25.34
CA GLU A 172 6.68 -1.23 -26.12
C GLU A 172 6.61 -2.44 -27.07
N ILE A 173 5.59 -3.29 -26.90
CA ILE A 173 5.32 -4.44 -27.78
C ILE A 173 4.02 -4.24 -28.54
N ASP A 174 4.07 -4.36 -29.86
CA ASP A 174 2.87 -4.41 -30.71
C ASP A 174 2.24 -5.81 -30.66
N GLU A 175 1.43 -6.08 -29.63
CA GLU A 175 0.71 -7.35 -29.45
C GLU A 175 -0.21 -7.68 -30.65
N ALA A 176 -0.62 -6.68 -31.44
CA ALA A 176 -1.44 -6.90 -32.62
C ALA A 176 -0.70 -7.69 -33.71
N ALA A 177 0.64 -7.72 -33.67
CA ALA A 177 1.45 -8.57 -34.53
C ALA A 177 1.19 -10.08 -34.29
N CYS A 178 0.74 -10.46 -33.09
CA CYS A 178 0.42 -11.85 -32.73
C CYS A 178 -1.06 -12.21 -32.89
N ALA A 179 -1.91 -11.30 -33.40
CA ALA A 179 -3.36 -11.52 -33.54
C ALA A 179 -3.76 -12.63 -34.53
N GLY A 180 -2.82 -13.20 -35.28
CA GLY A 180 -3.06 -14.28 -36.25
C GLY A 180 -3.05 -15.70 -35.67
N GLY A 181 -2.64 -15.89 -34.41
CA GLY A 181 -2.60 -17.18 -33.72
C GLY A 181 -3.69 -17.30 -32.63
N GLU A 182 -4.14 -18.52 -32.36
CA GLU A 182 -5.02 -18.83 -31.20
C GLU A 182 -4.32 -19.86 -30.29
N GLY A 183 -4.52 -19.75 -28.98
CA GLY A 183 -3.96 -20.67 -27.98
C GLY A 183 -2.43 -20.58 -27.89
N GLU A 184 -1.77 -21.74 -27.84
CA GLU A 184 -0.32 -21.89 -27.61
C GLU A 184 0.53 -21.13 -28.65
N ALA A 185 0.08 -21.05 -29.91
CA ALA A 185 0.78 -20.32 -30.97
C ALA A 185 0.75 -18.79 -30.78
N HIS A 186 -0.28 -18.26 -30.11
CA HIS A 186 -0.33 -16.84 -29.76
C HIS A 186 0.63 -16.52 -28.61
N GLU A 187 0.69 -17.43 -27.63
CA GLU A 187 1.55 -17.30 -26.44
C GLU A 187 3.03 -17.34 -26.82
N THR A 188 3.45 -18.28 -27.68
CA THR A 188 4.82 -18.33 -28.22
C THR A 188 5.19 -17.11 -29.05
N CYS A 189 4.25 -16.57 -29.85
CA CYS A 189 4.49 -15.35 -30.62
C CYS A 189 4.74 -14.13 -29.71
N LEU A 190 3.95 -14.01 -28.62
CA LEU A 190 4.14 -12.96 -27.64
C LEU A 190 5.49 -13.11 -26.94
N GLU A 191 5.89 -14.32 -26.55
CA GLU A 191 7.21 -14.60 -25.96
C GLU A 191 8.38 -14.19 -26.88
N GLU A 192 8.30 -14.51 -28.18
CA GLU A 192 9.36 -14.13 -29.13
C GLU A 192 9.47 -12.60 -29.29
N LEU A 193 8.35 -11.89 -29.34
CA LEU A 193 8.34 -10.41 -29.37
C LEU A 193 8.91 -9.79 -28.10
N ARG A 194 8.61 -10.39 -26.95
CA ARG A 194 9.09 -10.01 -25.62
C ARG A 194 10.61 -10.11 -25.50
N VAL A 195 11.17 -11.25 -25.93
CA VAL A 195 12.62 -11.46 -25.98
C VAL A 195 13.28 -10.48 -26.96
N ALA A 196 12.65 -10.24 -28.12
CA ALA A 196 13.15 -9.28 -29.09
C ALA A 196 13.14 -7.84 -28.58
N ALA A 197 12.10 -7.42 -27.85
CA ALA A 197 12.01 -6.10 -27.25
C ALA A 197 13.09 -5.88 -26.18
N LEU A 198 13.32 -6.88 -25.32
CA LEU A 198 14.42 -6.87 -24.34
C LEU A 198 15.79 -6.72 -25.00
N GLN A 199 16.02 -7.40 -26.12
CA GLN A 199 17.29 -7.32 -26.87
C GLN A 199 17.46 -5.98 -27.61
N HIS A 200 16.37 -5.34 -28.05
CA HIS A 200 16.43 -4.11 -28.83
C HIS A 200 16.45 -2.84 -27.96
N GLY A 201 15.90 -2.90 -26.75
CA GLY A 201 15.93 -1.79 -25.78
C GLY A 201 17.25 -1.65 -25.03
N LEU A 202 18.16 -2.62 -25.13
CA LEU A 202 19.50 -2.57 -24.57
C LEU A 202 20.51 -2.22 -25.68
N ASP A 203 21.24 -1.11 -25.53
CA ASP A 203 22.26 -0.70 -26.50
C ASP A 203 23.38 -1.77 -26.61
N GLU A 204 23.85 -2.06 -27.83
CA GLU A 204 24.91 -3.08 -28.09
C GLU A 204 26.19 -2.85 -27.25
N GLU A 205 26.43 -1.62 -26.80
CA GLU A 205 27.58 -1.21 -26.01
C GLU A 205 27.48 -1.64 -24.52
N GLU A 206 26.27 -1.71 -23.94
CA GLU A 206 26.03 -2.19 -22.55
C GLU A 206 26.10 -3.73 -22.45
N VAL A 207 25.67 -4.43 -23.51
CA VAL A 207 25.75 -5.91 -23.61
C VAL A 207 27.21 -6.38 -23.75
N ALA A 208 28.06 -5.61 -24.44
CA ALA A 208 29.46 -5.96 -24.71
C ALA A 208 30.39 -5.89 -23.49
N LEU A 209 30.00 -5.16 -22.43
CA LEU A 209 30.78 -4.96 -21.21
C LEU A 209 30.52 -6.03 -20.14
N GLY A 210 29.60 -6.96 -20.36
CA GLY A 210 29.23 -7.97 -19.35
C GLY A 210 28.49 -7.37 -18.14
N GLU A 211 27.94 -6.16 -18.29
CA GLU A 211 27.20 -5.39 -17.26
C GLU A 211 25.70 -5.71 -17.21
N VAL A 212 25.26 -6.75 -17.92
CA VAL A 212 23.87 -7.26 -17.92
C VAL A 212 23.40 -7.69 -16.51
N GLY A 213 24.32 -7.84 -15.55
CA GLY A 213 23.99 -8.13 -14.15
C GLY A 213 23.27 -7.00 -13.39
N ASN A 214 23.17 -5.80 -13.96
CA ASN A 214 22.58 -4.61 -13.31
C ASN A 214 21.20 -4.22 -13.87
N VAL A 215 20.64 -5.02 -14.78
CA VAL A 215 19.28 -4.83 -15.32
C VAL A 215 18.32 -5.70 -14.53
N GLY A 216 17.31 -5.08 -13.92
CA GLY A 216 16.33 -5.83 -13.14
C GLY A 216 15.13 -5.00 -12.77
N ILE A 217 14.15 -5.68 -12.17
CA ILE A 217 12.97 -5.04 -11.62
C ILE A 217 13.21 -4.69 -10.15
N LEU A 218 12.60 -3.59 -9.72
CA LEU A 218 12.55 -3.24 -8.31
C LEU A 218 11.26 -3.78 -7.73
N ALA A 219 11.37 -4.78 -6.86
CA ALA A 219 10.27 -5.27 -6.02
C ALA A 219 10.12 -4.37 -4.77
N PRO A 220 9.16 -3.43 -4.70
CA PRO A 220 9.11 -2.45 -3.62
C PRO A 220 8.73 -3.09 -2.27
N TYR A 221 9.46 -2.71 -1.21
CA TYR A 221 9.11 -3.15 0.16
C TYR A 221 7.81 -2.51 0.64
N PHE A 222 7.55 -1.28 0.23
CA PHE A 222 6.36 -0.53 0.59
C PHE A 222 5.44 -0.40 -0.61
N ARG A 223 4.29 -1.04 -0.52
CA ARG A 223 3.23 -1.02 -1.52
C ARG A 223 1.91 -0.66 -0.86
N SER A 224 1.04 0.04 -1.59
CA SER A 224 -0.19 0.58 -1.04
C SER A 224 -1.03 -0.56 -0.50
N VAL A 225 -1.49 -0.42 0.75
CA VAL A 225 -2.31 -1.46 1.36
C VAL A 225 -3.53 -1.76 0.48
N HIS A 226 -4.08 -0.74 -0.17
CA HIS A 226 -5.30 -0.84 -0.98
C HIS A 226 -5.08 -1.24 -2.46
N THR A 227 -3.84 -1.44 -2.92
CA THR A 227 -3.59 -1.89 -4.31
C THR A 227 -3.65 -3.40 -4.49
N ASP A 228 -3.75 -4.16 -3.41
CA ASP A 228 -3.92 -5.62 -3.43
C ASP A 228 -5.38 -5.98 -3.11
N LEU A 229 -5.94 -6.99 -3.79
CA LEU A 229 -7.32 -7.44 -3.57
C LEU A 229 -7.57 -7.95 -2.14
N MET A 230 -6.54 -8.49 -1.48
CA MET A 230 -6.67 -9.16 -0.20
C MET A 230 -7.03 -8.18 0.92
N SER A 231 -6.55 -6.94 0.85
CA SER A 231 -6.78 -5.97 1.92
C SER A 231 -8.20 -5.38 1.92
N PRO A 232 -8.78 -4.89 0.79
CA PRO A 232 -10.16 -4.41 0.78
C PRO A 232 -11.15 -5.55 1.04
N LEU A 233 -10.88 -6.75 0.52
CA LEU A 233 -11.68 -7.94 0.77
C LEU A 233 -11.69 -8.28 2.26
N SER A 234 -10.55 -8.22 2.95
CA SER A 234 -10.49 -8.45 4.40
C SER A 234 -11.32 -7.42 5.18
N LEU A 235 -11.23 -6.13 4.83
CA LEU A 235 -11.99 -5.06 5.47
C LEU A 235 -13.50 -5.23 5.23
N ALA A 236 -13.90 -5.63 4.03
CA ALA A 236 -15.30 -5.89 3.68
C ALA A 236 -15.86 -7.07 4.47
N ILE A 237 -15.12 -8.18 4.56
CA ILE A 237 -15.52 -9.36 5.35
C ILE A 237 -15.63 -9.00 6.83
N VAL A 238 -14.63 -8.32 7.41
CA VAL A 238 -14.65 -7.91 8.82
C VAL A 238 -15.82 -6.96 9.09
N SER A 239 -16.06 -5.98 8.21
CA SER A 239 -17.19 -5.07 8.30
C SER A 239 -18.52 -5.82 8.27
N THR A 240 -18.66 -6.80 7.36
CA THR A 240 -19.87 -7.62 7.23
C THR A 240 -20.12 -8.44 8.49
N ILE A 241 -19.09 -9.17 8.96
CA ILE A 241 -19.18 -9.96 10.20
C ILE A 241 -19.56 -9.07 11.38
N PHE A 242 -19.00 -7.87 11.47
CA PHE A 242 -19.33 -6.93 12.51
C PHE A 242 -20.81 -6.51 12.42
N VAL A 243 -21.27 -6.02 11.28
CA VAL A 243 -22.68 -5.62 11.10
C VAL A 243 -23.64 -6.75 11.47
N GLU A 244 -23.37 -7.98 11.03
CA GLU A 244 -24.19 -9.14 11.35
C GLU A 244 -24.16 -9.48 12.85
N PHE A 245 -22.97 -9.53 13.45
CA PHE A 245 -22.80 -9.79 14.88
C PHE A 245 -23.59 -8.79 15.74
N TRP A 246 -23.54 -7.52 15.38
CA TRP A 246 -24.25 -6.45 16.09
C TRP A 246 -25.75 -6.45 15.82
N GLY A 247 -26.17 -6.73 14.60
CA GLY A 247 -27.57 -6.90 14.25
C GLY A 247 -28.22 -8.03 15.06
N ILE A 248 -27.54 -9.18 15.12
CA ILE A 248 -28.00 -10.37 15.87
C ILE A 248 -28.00 -10.11 17.38
N THR A 249 -26.96 -9.49 17.94
CA THR A 249 -26.90 -9.23 19.38
C THR A 249 -27.86 -8.13 19.86
N ALA A 250 -28.22 -7.16 18.99
CA ALA A 250 -29.16 -6.10 19.35
C ALA A 250 -30.63 -6.54 19.28
N LEU A 251 -30.99 -7.39 18.31
CA LEU A 251 -32.38 -7.80 18.06
C LEU A 251 -32.69 -9.23 18.56
N GLY A 252 -31.67 -10.09 18.67
CA GLY A 252 -31.81 -11.53 18.85
C GLY A 252 -31.90 -12.25 17.52
N PHE A 253 -31.33 -13.46 17.44
CA PHE A 253 -31.18 -14.23 16.19
C PHE A 253 -32.49 -14.39 15.40
N ILE A 254 -33.58 -14.76 16.07
CA ILE A 254 -34.88 -14.99 15.42
C ILE A 254 -35.52 -13.68 14.94
N ALA A 255 -35.49 -12.62 15.74
CA ALA A 255 -36.07 -11.34 15.38
C ALA A 255 -35.25 -10.60 14.31
N TYR A 256 -33.95 -10.87 14.23
CA TYR A 256 -33.09 -10.42 13.14
C TYR A 256 -33.43 -11.14 11.84
N GLY A 257 -33.49 -12.48 11.85
CA GLY A 257 -33.83 -13.28 10.68
C GLY A 257 -35.21 -12.99 10.08
N SER A 258 -36.20 -12.66 10.93
CA SER A 258 -37.55 -12.30 10.48
C SER A 258 -37.65 -10.94 9.77
N LYS A 259 -36.58 -10.13 9.74
CA LYS A 259 -36.51 -8.93 8.89
C LYS A 259 -36.24 -9.24 7.43
N PHE A 260 -35.55 -10.34 7.15
CA PHE A 260 -35.18 -10.75 5.79
C PHE A 260 -36.21 -11.69 5.16
N ILE A 261 -36.95 -12.42 6.00
CA ILE A 261 -38.01 -13.32 5.58
C ILE A 261 -39.32 -12.84 6.21
N ASN A 262 -40.28 -12.44 5.39
CA ASN A 262 -41.59 -11.98 5.85
C ASN A 262 -42.45 -13.14 6.37
N VAL A 263 -42.25 -13.51 7.63
CA VAL A 263 -42.99 -14.58 8.31
C VAL A 263 -44.37 -14.15 8.80
N LYS A 264 -44.78 -12.88 8.62
CA LYS A 264 -46.11 -12.39 9.02
C LYS A 264 -47.20 -12.62 7.97
N SER A 265 -46.83 -12.97 6.74
CA SER A 265 -47.77 -13.27 5.65
C SER A 265 -47.85 -14.76 5.29
N LEU A 266 -47.23 -15.62 6.09
CA LEU A 266 -47.32 -17.09 6.04
C LEU A 266 -48.13 -17.57 7.24
#